data_AF-A0A164MS58-F1
#
_entry.id   AF-A0A164MS58-F1
#
_cell.length_a   1.000
_cell.length_b   1.000
_cell.length_c   1.000
_cell.angle_alpha   90.00
_cell.angle_beta   90.00
_cell.angle_gamma   90.00
#
_symmetry.space_group_name_H-M   'P 1'
#
loop_
_entity.id
_entity.type
_entity.pdbx_description
1 polymer ?
#
loop_
_entity_poly.entity_id
_entity_poly.type
_entity_poly.pdbx_seq_one_letter_code
_entity_poly.pdbx_strand_id
1 'polypeptide(L)'
;MFASLFVFVPLALSLSQVTTAAPLAGNETLSILSKRDTQICGFSGRLVDFNSCLPAGINFKLNADSKGVTKVALTKNAQNEFEVPAPAKSSECDHIIELALLNTMFVKNGFCAIATALTSSAGDASAQAEQKATRDANSIAAGQTVNLVFVTTSVNQQKKNFVTGALAGSAPQNALNEAIVDYLTKTKTQSQRVAAAIDAACAASITRLKNGILRGVTAPAGRARTADERIAQAVATHEHAIAGATGLTIANQWKKVLDTPA
;
A
#
# COMPACT_ATOMS: atom_id res chain seq x y z
N MET A 1 -30.42 69.92 -6.20
CA MET A 1 -29.62 69.71 -7.42
C MET A 1 -28.32 69.00 -7.04
N PHE A 2 -28.15 67.79 -7.60
CA PHE A 2 -26.95 66.97 -7.88
C PHE A 2 -25.68 67.09 -7.01
N ALA A 3 -24.91 66.03 -6.72
CA ALA A 3 -25.05 64.57 -6.75
C ALA A 3 -23.71 64.04 -6.21
N SER A 4 -23.71 63.27 -5.12
CA SER A 4 -22.51 62.54 -4.66
C SER A 4 -22.39 61.24 -5.43
N LEU A 5 -21.35 61.11 -6.24
CA LEU A 5 -21.00 59.90 -6.96
C LEU A 5 -20.37 58.89 -5.98
N PHE A 6 -21.12 57.87 -5.56
CA PHE A 6 -20.54 56.68 -4.94
C PHE A 6 -20.09 55.72 -6.04
N VAL A 7 -18.77 55.52 -6.13
CA VAL A 7 -18.16 54.51 -6.99
C VAL A 7 -18.36 53.14 -6.34
N PHE A 8 -19.31 52.38 -6.86
CA PHE A 8 -19.44 50.95 -6.57
C PHE A 8 -18.32 50.19 -7.28
N VAL A 9 -17.39 49.61 -6.51
CA VAL A 9 -16.46 48.59 -7.01
C VAL A 9 -17.21 47.25 -6.96
N PRO A 10 -17.45 46.56 -8.10
CA PRO A 10 -18.02 45.23 -8.06
C PRO A 10 -16.94 44.24 -7.59
N LEU A 11 -17.14 43.69 -6.39
CA LEU A 11 -16.39 42.56 -5.87
C LEU A 11 -16.77 41.33 -6.72
N ALA A 12 -15.95 41.02 -7.73
CA ALA A 12 -16.11 39.80 -8.53
C ALA A 12 -15.74 38.59 -7.66
N LEU A 13 -16.74 37.95 -7.05
CA LEU A 13 -16.60 36.59 -6.51
C LEU A 13 -16.37 35.64 -7.69
N SER A 14 -15.12 35.23 -7.90
CA SER A 14 -14.81 34.08 -8.74
C SER A 14 -15.34 32.82 -8.04
N LEU A 15 -16.51 32.33 -8.45
CA LEU A 15 -16.94 30.97 -8.16
C LEU A 15 -15.92 30.01 -8.77
N SER A 16 -15.03 29.48 -7.94
CA SER A 16 -14.30 28.27 -8.28
C SER A 16 -15.32 27.15 -8.38
N GLN A 17 -15.69 26.78 -9.60
CA GLN A 17 -16.45 25.57 -9.85
C GLN A 17 -15.59 24.39 -9.40
N VAL A 18 -15.85 23.90 -8.19
CA VAL A 18 -15.44 22.57 -7.78
C VAL A 18 -16.22 21.62 -8.67
N THR A 19 -15.56 21.09 -9.69
CA THR A 19 -16.06 19.92 -10.41
C THR A 19 -16.08 18.76 -9.43
N THR A 20 -17.22 18.57 -8.76
CA THR A 20 -17.51 17.35 -8.03
C THR A 20 -17.50 16.23 -9.05
N ALA A 21 -16.49 15.35 -8.97
CA ALA A 21 -16.49 14.09 -9.70
C ALA A 21 -17.82 13.38 -9.39
N ALA A 22 -18.57 13.03 -10.43
CA ALA A 22 -19.79 12.26 -10.29
C ALA A 22 -19.47 10.94 -9.55
N PRO A 23 -20.30 10.51 -8.58
CA PRO A 23 -20.14 9.19 -7.98
C PRO A 23 -20.33 8.14 -9.07
N LEU A 24 -19.46 7.12 -9.09
CA LEU A 24 -19.69 5.96 -9.94
C LEU A 24 -21.04 5.34 -9.58
N ALA A 25 -21.88 5.18 -10.61
CA ALA A 25 -23.18 4.55 -10.50
C ALA A 25 -23.04 3.15 -9.88
N GLY A 26 -23.70 2.95 -8.75
CA GLY A 26 -23.85 1.64 -8.12
C GLY A 26 -24.91 0.85 -8.84
N ASN A 27 -24.51 -0.09 -9.69
CA ASN A 27 -25.20 -1.35 -9.93
C ASN A 27 -24.40 -2.22 -10.91
N GLU A 28 -23.39 -2.91 -10.41
CA GLU A 28 -22.98 -4.18 -10.99
C GLU A 28 -22.72 -5.18 -9.87
N THR A 29 -23.64 -6.14 -9.77
CA THR A 29 -23.52 -7.35 -8.98
C THR A 29 -22.42 -8.22 -9.63
N LEU A 30 -21.16 -7.97 -9.27
CA LEU A 30 -20.05 -8.83 -9.66
C LEU A 30 -20.01 -10.05 -8.74
N SER A 31 -20.37 -11.19 -9.32
CA SER A 31 -20.30 -12.51 -8.71
C SER A 31 -18.85 -12.86 -8.34
N ILE A 32 -18.59 -12.94 -7.05
CA ILE A 32 -17.64 -13.83 -6.35
C ILE A 32 -16.38 -14.20 -7.17
N LEU A 33 -15.49 -13.23 -7.36
CA LEU A 33 -14.06 -13.49 -7.30
C LEU A 33 -13.64 -13.11 -5.88
N SER A 34 -13.20 -14.11 -5.10
CA SER A 34 -12.95 -13.98 -3.66
C SER A 34 -12.10 -12.74 -3.34
N LYS A 35 -12.71 -11.75 -2.72
CA LYS A 35 -12.02 -10.58 -2.16
C LYS A 35 -10.84 -11.08 -1.33
N ARG A 36 -9.60 -10.70 -1.67
CA ARG A 36 -8.47 -11.02 -0.81
C ARG A 36 -8.44 -10.03 0.34
N ASP A 37 -9.07 -10.41 1.45
CA ASP A 37 -8.83 -9.78 2.73
C ASP A 37 -7.41 -10.10 3.18
N THR A 38 -6.50 -9.12 3.09
CA THR A 38 -5.32 -9.14 3.94
C THR A 38 -5.45 -8.01 4.95
N GLN A 39 -5.68 -8.41 6.20
CA GLN A 39 -5.58 -7.50 7.32
C GLN A 39 -4.11 -7.28 7.65
N ILE A 40 -3.71 -6.02 7.68
CA ILE A 40 -2.43 -5.55 8.18
C ILE A 40 -2.72 -4.89 9.53
N CYS A 41 -2.19 -5.45 10.62
CA CYS A 41 -2.46 -4.97 11.98
C CYS A 41 -3.96 -4.92 12.35
N GLY A 42 -4.79 -5.80 11.79
CA GLY A 42 -6.25 -5.76 11.97
C GLY A 42 -6.99 -4.77 11.05
N PHE A 43 -6.30 -4.15 10.09
CA PHE A 43 -6.88 -3.19 9.14
C PHE A 43 -6.77 -3.68 7.71
N SER A 44 -7.85 -3.57 6.93
CA SER A 44 -7.87 -4.01 5.53
C SER A 44 -6.83 -3.26 4.70
N GLY A 45 -5.78 -3.95 4.23
CA GLY A 45 -4.66 -3.35 3.48
C GLY A 45 -5.09 -2.69 2.16
N ARG A 46 -6.12 -3.23 1.51
CA ARG A 46 -7.05 -2.67 0.50
C ARG A 46 -7.82 -3.86 -0.09
N LEU A 47 -9.11 -3.70 -0.38
CA LEU A 47 -9.85 -4.69 -1.16
C LEU A 47 -9.41 -4.56 -2.62
N VAL A 48 -8.78 -5.60 -3.17
CA VAL A 48 -8.43 -5.68 -4.59
C VAL A 48 -9.32 -6.74 -5.22
N ASP A 49 -9.90 -6.36 -6.35
CA ASP A 49 -10.65 -7.23 -7.24
C ASP A 49 -10.00 -7.25 -8.63
N PHE A 50 -10.63 -7.99 -9.54
CA PHE A 50 -10.16 -8.14 -10.91
C PHE A 50 -10.04 -6.80 -11.65
N ASN A 51 -10.96 -5.85 -11.42
CA ASN A 51 -11.01 -4.57 -12.12
C ASN A 51 -10.06 -3.53 -11.54
N SER A 52 -9.53 -3.76 -10.35
CA SER A 52 -8.62 -2.85 -9.65
C SER A 52 -7.29 -2.60 -10.39
N CYS A 53 -6.91 -3.46 -11.34
CA CYS A 53 -5.71 -3.33 -12.18
C CYS A 53 -5.94 -2.55 -13.48
N LEU A 54 -7.18 -2.17 -13.79
CA LEU A 54 -7.53 -1.44 -15.01
C LEU A 54 -7.66 0.06 -14.70
N PRO A 55 -7.35 0.98 -15.66
CA PRO A 55 -6.88 0.75 -17.03
C PRO A 55 -5.35 0.72 -17.18
N ALA A 56 -4.61 1.03 -16.13
CA ALA A 56 -3.17 1.26 -16.19
C ALA A 56 -2.44 0.33 -15.22
N GLY A 57 -1.42 -0.37 -15.72
CA GLY A 57 -0.61 -1.30 -14.95
C GLY A 57 0.42 -2.01 -15.83
N ILE A 58 1.50 -2.49 -15.22
CA ILE A 58 2.52 -3.30 -15.90
C ILE A 58 2.15 -4.77 -15.67
N ASN A 59 1.73 -5.52 -16.69
CA ASN A 59 1.21 -6.87 -16.47
C ASN A 59 2.14 -7.96 -16.96
N PHE A 60 1.90 -9.19 -16.53
CA PHE A 60 2.79 -10.32 -16.78
C PHE A 60 2.03 -11.60 -17.12
N LYS A 61 2.57 -12.36 -18.08
CA LYS A 61 2.15 -13.72 -18.39
C LYS A 61 3.29 -14.71 -18.12
N LEU A 62 2.99 -15.88 -17.58
CA LEU A 62 3.93 -16.98 -17.47
C LEU A 62 4.30 -17.49 -18.87
N ASN A 63 5.59 -17.72 -19.10
CA ASN A 63 6.11 -18.29 -20.35
C ASN A 63 5.72 -19.78 -20.46
N ALA A 64 5.75 -20.32 -21.68
CA ALA A 64 5.35 -21.71 -21.94
C ALA A 64 6.25 -22.75 -21.20
N ASP A 65 7.51 -22.40 -20.95
CA ASP A 65 8.47 -23.21 -20.21
C ASP A 65 8.28 -23.14 -18.68
N SER A 66 7.38 -22.28 -18.19
CA SER A 66 7.14 -21.98 -16.77
C SER A 66 8.37 -21.47 -16.00
N LYS A 67 9.42 -21.01 -16.70
CA LYS A 67 10.68 -20.54 -16.09
C LYS A 67 10.84 -19.02 -16.07
N GLY A 68 10.01 -18.30 -16.81
CA GLY A 68 10.06 -16.84 -16.86
C GLY A 68 8.70 -16.21 -17.04
N VAL A 69 8.65 -14.88 -16.92
CA VAL A 69 7.46 -14.09 -17.22
C VAL A 69 7.72 -13.10 -18.34
N THR A 70 6.71 -12.86 -19.17
CA THR A 70 6.76 -11.82 -20.20
C THR A 70 5.90 -10.64 -19.77
N LYS A 71 6.45 -9.43 -19.85
CA LYS A 71 5.71 -8.18 -19.63
C LYS A 71 4.74 -7.92 -20.79
N VAL A 72 3.49 -7.58 -20.49
CA VAL A 72 2.41 -7.37 -21.46
C VAL A 72 1.69 -6.05 -21.15
N ALA A 73 1.42 -5.25 -22.19
CA ALA A 73 0.59 -4.06 -22.09
C ALA A 73 -0.89 -4.45 -22.12
N LEU A 74 -1.74 -3.73 -21.38
CA LEU A 74 -3.20 -3.89 -21.53
C LEU A 74 -3.61 -3.38 -22.91
N THR A 75 -4.26 -4.23 -23.68
CA THR A 75 -4.90 -3.89 -24.95
C THR A 75 -6.37 -3.61 -24.71
N LYS A 76 -7.02 -2.98 -25.68
CA LYS A 76 -8.49 -2.86 -25.69
C LYS A 76 -9.09 -3.76 -26.76
N ASN A 77 -10.23 -4.37 -26.46
CA ASN A 77 -11.01 -5.14 -27.42
C ASN A 77 -11.72 -4.23 -28.45
N ALA A 78 -12.45 -4.83 -29.38
CA ALA A 78 -13.23 -4.10 -30.39
C ALA A 78 -14.36 -3.23 -29.78
N GLN A 79 -14.75 -3.50 -28.54
CA GLN A 79 -15.73 -2.74 -27.75
C GLN A 79 -15.07 -1.62 -26.92
N ASN A 80 -13.77 -1.35 -27.10
CA ASN A 80 -12.99 -0.33 -26.39
C ASN A 80 -12.82 -0.59 -24.87
N GLU A 81 -12.97 -1.84 -24.44
CA GLU A 81 -12.77 -2.30 -23.06
C GLU A 81 -11.37 -2.92 -22.90
N PHE A 82 -10.73 -2.74 -21.75
CA PHE A 82 -9.39 -3.30 -21.52
C PHE A 82 -9.43 -4.82 -21.35
N GLU A 83 -8.53 -5.51 -22.04
CA GLU A 83 -8.38 -6.96 -22.01
C GLU A 83 -7.31 -7.39 -21.00
N VAL A 84 -7.61 -8.45 -20.27
CA VAL A 84 -6.67 -9.06 -19.33
C VAL A 84 -5.66 -9.93 -20.09
N PRO A 85 -4.36 -9.88 -19.73
CA PRO A 85 -3.35 -10.69 -20.39
C PRO A 85 -3.69 -12.17 -20.38
N ALA A 86 -3.45 -12.83 -21.52
CA ALA A 86 -3.67 -14.26 -21.65
C ALA A 86 -2.70 -15.09 -20.78
N PRO A 87 -3.17 -16.22 -20.21
CA PRO A 87 -4.55 -16.70 -20.24
C PRO A 87 -5.39 -15.98 -19.18
N ALA A 88 -6.45 -15.29 -19.61
CA ALA A 88 -7.27 -14.44 -18.73
C ALA A 88 -7.90 -15.23 -17.57
N LYS A 89 -8.28 -16.49 -17.80
CA LYS A 89 -8.84 -17.40 -16.78
C LYS A 89 -7.85 -17.79 -15.68
N SER A 90 -6.56 -17.58 -15.90
CA SER A 90 -5.49 -17.89 -14.95
C SER A 90 -4.70 -16.63 -14.58
N SER A 91 -5.29 -15.45 -14.70
CA SER A 91 -4.67 -14.18 -14.38
C SER A 91 -5.37 -13.55 -13.18
N GLU A 92 -4.59 -13.10 -12.20
CA GLU A 92 -5.09 -12.42 -11.00
C GLU A 92 -4.52 -11.02 -10.92
N CYS A 93 -5.38 -10.06 -10.57
CA CYS A 93 -4.96 -8.72 -10.19
C CYS A 93 -4.44 -8.74 -8.75
N ASP A 94 -3.19 -8.36 -8.53
CA ASP A 94 -2.60 -8.31 -7.19
C ASP A 94 -1.50 -7.26 -7.05
N HIS A 95 -1.09 -7.04 -5.80
CA HIS A 95 -0.03 -6.13 -5.42
C HIS A 95 1.34 -6.62 -5.89
N ILE A 96 2.16 -5.68 -6.38
CA ILE A 96 3.56 -5.94 -6.70
C ILE A 96 4.33 -6.26 -5.42
N ILE A 97 4.14 -5.47 -4.36
CA ILE A 97 4.63 -5.84 -3.02
C ILE A 97 3.67 -6.84 -2.40
N GLU A 98 4.22 -7.96 -1.96
CA GLU A 98 3.45 -9.00 -1.27
C GLU A 98 2.93 -8.50 0.10
N LEU A 99 1.62 -8.64 0.34
CA LEU A 99 0.96 -8.15 1.54
C LEU A 99 1.42 -8.91 2.80
N ALA A 100 1.86 -10.17 2.67
CA ALA A 100 2.43 -10.93 3.78
C ALA A 100 3.70 -10.27 4.36
N LEU A 101 4.52 -9.63 3.50
CA LEU A 101 5.68 -8.86 3.95
C LEU A 101 5.26 -7.61 4.70
N LEU A 102 4.29 -6.87 4.17
CA LEU A 102 3.79 -5.67 4.83
C LEU A 102 3.28 -6.00 6.23
N ASN A 103 2.43 -7.03 6.35
CA ASN A 103 1.91 -7.47 7.65
C ASN A 103 3.05 -7.88 8.61
N THR A 104 3.99 -8.70 8.14
CA THR A 104 5.12 -9.15 8.97
C THR A 104 5.97 -7.97 9.44
N MET A 105 6.21 -6.99 8.57
CA MET A 105 7.04 -5.84 8.90
C MET A 105 6.34 -4.88 9.83
N PHE A 106 5.07 -4.55 9.61
CA PHE A 106 4.35 -3.67 10.54
C PHE A 106 4.21 -4.27 11.93
N VAL A 107 4.16 -5.60 12.05
CA VAL A 107 4.25 -6.29 13.35
C VAL A 107 5.66 -6.16 13.91
N LYS A 108 6.69 -6.56 13.16
CA LYS A 108 8.09 -6.61 13.65
C LYS A 108 8.67 -5.23 13.97
N ASN A 109 8.33 -4.21 13.21
CA ASN A 109 8.78 -2.84 13.44
C ASN A 109 7.90 -2.07 14.44
N GLY A 110 6.90 -2.70 15.06
CA GLY A 110 6.07 -2.07 16.09
C GLY A 110 5.04 -1.06 15.58
N PHE A 111 4.88 -0.87 14.27
CA PHE A 111 3.85 0.04 13.73
C PHE A 111 2.43 -0.43 14.10
N CYS A 112 2.17 -1.75 14.11
CA CYS A 112 0.91 -2.28 14.62
C CYS A 112 0.65 -1.92 16.09
N ALA A 113 1.70 -1.88 16.92
CA ALA A 113 1.59 -1.52 18.33
C ALA A 113 1.17 -0.06 18.52
N ILE A 114 1.61 0.84 17.63
CA ILE A 114 1.14 2.25 17.62
C ILE A 114 -0.37 2.30 17.39
N ALA A 115 -0.86 1.57 16.38
CA ALA A 115 -2.29 1.55 16.08
C ALA A 115 -3.12 0.96 17.23
N THR A 116 -2.67 -0.14 17.84
CA THR A 116 -3.31 -0.71 19.03
C THR A 116 -3.30 0.26 20.21
N ALA A 117 -2.18 0.95 20.43
CA ALA A 117 -2.08 1.96 21.49
C ALA A 117 -3.10 3.09 21.25
N LEU A 118 -3.23 3.58 20.01
CA LEU A 118 -4.20 4.63 19.65
C LEU A 118 -5.66 4.21 19.92
N THR A 119 -6.07 3.01 19.51
CA THR A 119 -7.43 2.50 19.79
C THR A 119 -7.71 2.46 21.29
N SER A 120 -6.73 2.02 22.09
CA SER A 120 -6.90 1.92 23.56
C SER A 120 -6.87 3.27 24.30
N SER A 121 -6.45 4.36 23.65
CA SER A 121 -5.96 5.56 24.35
C SER A 121 -6.53 6.89 23.83
N ALA A 122 -6.83 7.01 22.53
CA ALA A 122 -7.26 8.25 21.88
C ALA A 122 -8.64 8.14 21.19
N GLY A 123 -9.34 7.02 21.40
CA GLY A 123 -10.61 6.69 20.74
C GLY A 123 -10.45 6.23 19.29
N ASP A 124 -11.51 5.64 18.75
CA ASP A 124 -11.47 4.97 17.44
C ASP A 124 -11.17 5.91 16.27
N ALA A 125 -11.55 7.20 16.34
CA ALA A 125 -11.37 8.14 15.23
C ALA A 125 -9.89 8.41 14.89
N SER A 126 -9.04 8.56 15.91
CA SER A 126 -7.60 8.78 15.72
C SER A 126 -6.92 7.53 15.16
N ALA A 127 -7.31 6.35 15.67
CA ALA A 127 -6.88 5.09 15.12
C ALA A 127 -7.34 4.95 13.65
N GLN A 128 -8.60 5.24 13.34
CA GLN A 128 -9.14 5.20 11.98
C GLN A 128 -8.42 6.15 11.01
N ALA A 129 -7.99 7.32 11.46
CA ALA A 129 -7.21 8.26 10.65
C ALA A 129 -5.82 7.70 10.31
N GLU A 130 -5.14 7.08 11.27
CA GLU A 130 -3.83 6.45 11.02
C GLU A 130 -3.94 5.15 10.22
N GLN A 131 -5.02 4.40 10.42
CA GLN A 131 -5.37 3.29 9.54
C GLN A 131 -5.63 3.78 8.11
N LYS A 132 -6.36 4.90 7.94
CA LYS A 132 -6.58 5.50 6.63
C LYS A 132 -5.26 5.91 6.01
N ALA A 133 -4.37 6.56 6.76
CA ALA A 133 -3.04 6.92 6.27
C ALA A 133 -2.21 5.69 5.86
N THR A 134 -2.31 4.57 6.58
CA THR A 134 -1.62 3.30 6.25
C THR A 134 -2.23 2.61 5.04
N ARG A 135 -3.57 2.61 4.92
CA ARG A 135 -4.26 2.11 3.74
C ARG A 135 -3.95 2.95 2.51
N ASP A 136 -4.01 4.26 2.66
CA ASP A 136 -3.60 5.21 1.65
C ASP A 136 -2.11 5.05 1.34
N ALA A 137 -1.29 4.64 2.32
CA ALA A 137 0.12 4.32 2.15
C ALA A 137 0.35 3.10 1.25
N ASN A 138 -0.34 2.00 1.56
CA ASN A 138 -0.38 0.81 0.72
C ASN A 138 -0.98 1.10 -0.67
N SER A 139 -1.84 2.12 -0.71
CA SER A 139 -2.43 2.71 -1.90
C SER A 139 -1.66 3.95 -2.39
N ILE A 140 -0.34 4.15 -2.08
CA ILE A 140 0.54 5.22 -2.64
C ILE A 140 0.85 4.94 -4.11
N ALA A 141 -0.26 4.94 -4.80
CA ALA A 141 -0.61 5.19 -6.17
C ALA A 141 -1.51 6.44 -6.14
N ALA A 142 -1.37 7.35 -5.17
CA ALA A 142 -2.03 8.66 -5.17
C ALA A 142 -1.42 9.52 -6.30
N GLY A 143 -1.73 9.12 -7.54
CA GLY A 143 -1.23 9.68 -8.79
C GLY A 143 -1.22 8.70 -9.96
N GLN A 144 -0.85 7.42 -9.77
CA GLN A 144 -0.79 6.41 -10.84
C GLN A 144 -0.96 5.01 -10.26
N THR A 145 -1.69 4.12 -10.91
CA THR A 145 -1.85 2.69 -10.57
C THR A 145 -0.53 1.92 -10.67
N VAL A 146 0.39 2.14 -9.72
CA VAL A 146 1.77 1.62 -9.80
C VAL A 146 2.04 0.36 -8.98
N ASN A 147 1.13 -0.05 -8.09
CA ASN A 147 1.32 -1.21 -7.23
C ASN A 147 0.44 -2.41 -7.61
N LEU A 148 -0.47 -2.29 -8.59
CA LEU A 148 -1.36 -3.38 -8.97
C LEU A 148 -1.06 -3.87 -10.38
N VAL A 149 -0.97 -5.18 -10.54
CA VAL A 149 -0.65 -5.83 -11.81
C VAL A 149 -1.41 -7.13 -11.98
N PHE A 150 -1.76 -7.46 -13.21
CA PHE A 150 -2.13 -8.81 -13.57
C PHE A 150 -0.89 -9.70 -13.67
N VAL A 151 -0.97 -10.86 -13.03
CA VAL A 151 0.04 -11.91 -13.08
C VAL A 151 -0.66 -13.27 -13.06
N THR A 152 -0.05 -14.29 -13.65
CA THR A 152 -0.60 -15.65 -13.63
C THR A 152 -0.84 -16.13 -12.20
N THR A 153 -2.02 -16.69 -11.92
CA THR A 153 -2.45 -17.21 -10.61
C THR A 153 -1.39 -18.07 -9.93
N SER A 154 -0.76 -18.98 -10.68
CA SER A 154 0.28 -19.88 -10.15
C SER A 154 1.51 -19.12 -9.67
N VAL A 155 2.00 -18.15 -10.44
CA VAL A 155 3.10 -17.26 -10.03
C VAL A 155 2.69 -16.46 -8.80
N ASN A 156 1.46 -15.94 -8.77
CA ASN A 156 1.00 -15.11 -7.68
C ASN A 156 0.83 -15.88 -6.35
N GLN A 157 0.27 -17.08 -6.40
CA GLN A 157 0.16 -17.95 -5.21
C GLN A 157 1.54 -18.32 -4.66
N GLN A 158 2.50 -18.59 -5.54
CA GLN A 158 3.85 -18.95 -5.12
C GLN A 158 4.69 -17.75 -4.66
N LYS A 159 4.43 -16.54 -5.17
CA LYS A 159 5.04 -15.29 -4.70
C LYS A 159 4.93 -15.15 -3.18
N LYS A 160 3.76 -15.44 -2.60
CA LYS A 160 3.55 -15.42 -1.15
C LYS A 160 4.51 -16.35 -0.39
N ASN A 161 4.68 -17.58 -0.87
CA ASN A 161 5.57 -18.57 -0.26
C ASN A 161 7.04 -18.14 -0.39
N PHE A 162 7.44 -17.68 -1.56
CA PHE A 162 8.79 -17.15 -1.81
C PHE A 162 9.13 -16.00 -0.88
N VAL A 163 8.26 -15.00 -0.79
CA VAL A 163 8.48 -13.83 0.07
C VAL A 163 8.53 -14.23 1.54
N THR A 164 7.65 -15.13 1.99
CA THR A 164 7.64 -15.62 3.38
C THR A 164 8.93 -16.36 3.72
N GLY A 165 9.41 -17.24 2.83
CA GLY A 165 10.69 -17.92 2.99
C GLY A 165 11.87 -16.93 3.00
N ALA A 166 11.91 -16.02 2.03
CA ALA A 166 12.98 -15.03 1.90
C ALA A 166 13.09 -14.15 3.16
N LEU A 167 11.95 -13.78 3.77
CA LEU A 167 11.91 -13.08 5.06
C LEU A 167 12.41 -13.91 6.25
N ALA A 168 12.33 -15.23 6.16
CA ALA A 168 12.91 -16.17 7.11
C ALA A 168 14.38 -16.53 6.80
N GLY A 169 14.94 -16.03 5.69
CA GLY A 169 16.31 -16.29 5.27
C GLY A 169 16.48 -17.54 4.40
N SER A 170 15.41 -18.11 3.86
CA SER A 170 15.47 -19.29 2.98
C SER A 170 14.72 -19.07 1.65
N ALA A 171 15.30 -19.53 0.54
CA ALA A 171 14.56 -19.63 -0.71
C ALA A 171 13.80 -20.97 -0.73
N PRO A 172 12.46 -20.98 -0.86
CA PRO A 172 11.73 -22.25 -0.95
C PRO A 172 12.05 -22.94 -2.29
N GLN A 173 12.33 -24.24 -2.26
CA GLN A 173 12.46 -25.04 -3.48
C GLN A 173 11.08 -25.15 -4.15
N ASN A 174 10.97 -24.60 -5.37
CA ASN A 174 9.73 -24.55 -6.13
C ASN A 174 10.03 -24.59 -7.63
N ALA A 175 9.22 -25.32 -8.40
CA ALA A 175 9.32 -25.39 -9.85
C ALA A 175 9.13 -24.03 -10.55
N LEU A 176 8.45 -23.07 -9.91
CA LEU A 176 8.24 -21.71 -10.44
C LEU A 176 9.24 -20.67 -9.91
N ASN A 177 10.30 -21.07 -9.19
CA ASN A 177 11.17 -20.10 -8.52
C ASN A 177 11.89 -19.17 -9.51
N GLU A 178 12.36 -19.73 -10.63
CA GLU A 178 12.95 -18.96 -11.73
C GLU A 178 11.97 -17.88 -12.25
N ALA A 179 10.70 -18.24 -12.45
CA ALA A 179 9.68 -17.32 -12.93
C ALA A 179 9.33 -16.22 -11.90
N ILE A 180 9.33 -16.57 -10.61
CA ILE A 180 9.13 -15.62 -9.51
C ILE A 180 10.29 -14.62 -9.46
N VAL A 181 11.53 -15.10 -9.51
CA VAL A 181 12.73 -14.23 -9.49
C VAL A 181 12.79 -13.34 -10.73
N ASP A 182 12.43 -13.85 -11.92
CA ASP A 182 12.31 -13.04 -13.12
C ASP A 182 11.20 -11.96 -12.97
N TYR A 183 10.03 -12.33 -12.44
CA TYR A 183 8.95 -11.36 -12.14
C TYR A 183 9.40 -10.27 -11.16
N LEU A 184 10.05 -10.66 -10.06
CA LEU A 184 10.57 -9.75 -9.03
C LEU A 184 11.66 -8.84 -9.61
N THR A 185 12.51 -9.35 -10.50
CA THR A 185 13.53 -8.57 -11.20
C THR A 185 12.89 -7.51 -12.10
N LYS A 186 11.89 -7.90 -12.91
CA LYS A 186 11.20 -6.96 -13.82
C LYS A 186 10.39 -5.90 -13.09
N THR A 187 9.93 -6.19 -11.86
CA THR A 187 9.17 -5.24 -11.03
C THR A 187 10.04 -4.49 -10.01
N LYS A 188 11.34 -4.83 -9.88
CA LYS A 188 12.26 -4.35 -8.83
C LYS A 188 12.21 -2.83 -8.62
N THR A 189 12.44 -2.04 -9.66
CA THR A 189 12.44 -0.58 -9.57
C THR A 189 11.09 -0.04 -9.08
N GLN A 190 9.99 -0.61 -9.59
CA GLN A 190 8.65 -0.18 -9.24
C GLN A 190 8.30 -0.52 -7.80
N SER A 191 8.58 -1.76 -7.41
CA SER A 191 8.28 -2.30 -6.09
C SER A 191 9.13 -1.63 -5.00
N GLN A 192 10.39 -1.29 -5.27
CA GLN A 192 11.21 -0.50 -4.36
C GLN A 192 10.68 0.92 -4.14
N ARG A 193 10.15 1.58 -5.19
CA ARG A 193 9.50 2.89 -5.04
C ARG A 193 8.27 2.82 -4.16
N VAL A 194 7.43 1.79 -4.35
CA VAL A 194 6.25 1.57 -3.49
C VAL A 194 6.69 1.32 -2.05
N ALA A 195 7.72 0.51 -1.82
CA ALA A 195 8.21 0.19 -0.48
C ALA A 195 8.68 1.45 0.27
N ALA A 196 9.49 2.28 -0.41
CA ALA A 196 9.96 3.55 0.15
C ALA A 196 8.82 4.53 0.40
N ALA A 197 7.81 4.56 -0.46
CA ALA A 197 6.64 5.40 -0.27
C ALA A 197 5.83 4.99 0.97
N ILE A 198 5.67 3.68 1.21
CA ILE A 198 5.02 3.16 2.42
C ILE A 198 5.79 3.61 3.67
N ASP A 199 7.11 3.44 3.69
CA ASP A 199 7.96 3.89 4.81
C ASP A 199 7.81 5.41 5.05
N ALA A 200 7.78 6.21 3.98
CA ALA A 200 7.61 7.66 4.07
C ALA A 200 6.23 8.06 4.63
N ALA A 201 5.16 7.36 4.27
CA ALA A 201 3.84 7.63 4.83
C ALA A 201 3.73 7.21 6.30
N CYS A 202 4.34 6.10 6.70
CA CYS A 202 4.47 5.73 8.11
C CYS A 202 5.22 6.80 8.91
N ALA A 203 6.32 7.34 8.37
CA ALA A 203 7.06 8.44 8.99
C ALA A 203 6.21 9.73 9.09
N ALA A 204 5.43 10.06 8.05
CA ALA A 204 4.52 11.21 8.08
C ALA A 204 3.41 11.04 9.13
N SER A 205 2.84 9.84 9.25
CA SER A 205 1.91 9.45 10.30
C SER A 205 2.47 9.66 11.70
N ILE A 206 3.68 9.15 11.95
CA ILE A 206 4.37 9.32 13.23
C ILE A 206 4.66 10.80 13.51
N THR A 207 5.06 11.56 12.48
CA THR A 207 5.30 13.00 12.62
C THR A 207 4.02 13.74 13.02
N ARG A 208 2.86 13.40 12.43
CA ARG A 208 1.57 13.96 12.85
C ARG A 208 1.23 13.61 14.29
N LEU A 209 1.45 12.36 14.72
CA LEU A 209 1.24 11.95 16.10
C LEU A 209 2.11 12.75 17.08
N LYS A 210 3.40 12.92 16.74
CA LYS A 210 4.38 13.71 17.53
C LYS A 210 4.01 15.18 17.65
N ASN A 211 3.47 15.78 16.59
CA ASN A 211 3.06 17.18 16.57
C ASN A 211 1.67 17.41 17.17
N GLY A 212 0.85 16.37 17.29
CA GLY A 212 -0.51 16.38 17.82
C GLY A 212 -0.57 15.79 19.22
N ILE A 213 -1.11 14.56 19.32
CA ILE A 213 -1.41 13.86 20.58
C ILE A 213 -0.17 13.76 21.50
N LEU A 214 1.01 13.52 20.94
CA LEU A 214 2.24 13.37 21.70
C LEU A 214 3.00 14.67 21.93
N ARG A 215 2.41 15.83 21.64
CA ARG A 215 3.11 17.11 21.79
C ARG A 215 3.44 17.35 23.26
N GLY A 216 4.73 17.40 23.58
CA GLY A 216 5.21 17.55 24.96
C GLY A 216 5.18 16.26 25.79
N VAL A 217 4.77 15.14 25.20
CA VAL A 217 4.79 13.82 25.82
C VAL A 217 6.13 13.15 25.51
N THR A 218 6.80 12.65 26.54
CA THR A 218 8.04 11.88 26.38
C THR A 218 7.77 10.40 26.64
N ALA A 219 8.43 9.53 25.88
CA ALA A 219 8.35 8.10 26.12
C ALA A 219 9.00 7.78 27.49
N PRO A 220 8.28 7.17 28.43
CA PRO A 220 8.85 6.85 29.73
C PRO A 220 9.91 5.75 29.58
N ALA A 221 10.99 5.84 30.37
CA ALA A 221 12.01 4.79 30.44
C ALA A 221 11.51 3.48 31.08
N GLY A 222 10.38 3.54 31.79
CA GLY A 222 9.74 2.40 32.47
C GLY A 222 8.36 2.08 31.92
N ARG A 223 7.48 1.57 32.79
CA ARG A 223 6.09 1.24 32.43
C ARG A 223 5.29 2.52 32.19
N ALA A 224 4.73 2.66 30.98
CA ALA A 224 3.75 3.69 30.67
C ALA A 224 2.50 3.59 31.55
N ARG A 225 2.09 4.72 32.12
CA ARG A 225 0.94 4.87 33.03
C ARG A 225 -0.23 5.54 32.31
N THR A 226 0.04 6.51 31.45
CA THR A 226 -1.00 7.21 30.68
C THR A 226 -1.20 6.61 29.29
N ALA A 227 -2.32 6.98 28.69
CA ALA A 227 -2.66 6.68 27.30
C ALA A 227 -1.57 7.22 26.34
N ASP A 228 -1.23 8.49 26.48
CA ASP A 228 -0.25 9.15 25.62
C ASP A 228 1.16 8.60 25.84
N GLU A 229 1.53 8.23 27.07
CA GLU A 229 2.81 7.55 27.35
C GLU A 229 2.91 6.19 26.65
N ARG A 230 1.81 5.42 26.56
CA ARG A 230 1.79 4.15 25.82
C ARG A 230 1.99 4.36 24.33
N ILE A 231 1.33 5.38 23.76
CA ILE A 231 1.52 5.75 22.35
C ILE A 231 2.96 6.21 22.13
N ALA A 232 3.51 7.07 22.99
CA ALA A 232 4.90 7.54 22.91
C ALA A 232 5.91 6.39 22.99
N GLN A 233 5.68 5.42 23.88
CA GLN A 233 6.52 4.23 24.01
C GLN A 233 6.46 3.34 22.76
N ALA A 234 5.27 3.15 22.17
CA ALA A 234 5.11 2.41 20.91
C ALA A 234 5.82 3.11 19.74
N VAL A 235 5.69 4.44 19.65
CA VAL A 235 6.39 5.27 18.65
C VAL A 235 7.90 5.16 18.82
N ALA A 236 8.42 5.31 20.04
CA ALA A 236 9.86 5.19 20.31
C ALA A 236 10.40 3.80 19.96
N THR A 237 9.64 2.75 20.28
CA THR A 237 9.99 1.36 19.92
C THR A 237 10.05 1.19 18.40
N HIS A 238 9.09 1.75 17.67
CA HIS A 238 9.09 1.73 16.21
C HIS A 238 10.29 2.48 15.63
N GLU A 239 10.52 3.72 16.06
CA GLU A 239 11.65 4.55 15.63
C GLU A 239 12.99 3.83 15.86
N HIS A 240 13.15 3.16 17.00
CA HIS A 240 14.32 2.33 17.27
C HIS A 240 14.44 1.13 16.32
N ALA A 241 13.34 0.42 16.07
CA ALA A 241 13.33 -0.77 15.21
C ALA A 241 13.70 -0.45 13.75
N ILE A 242 13.35 0.74 13.26
CA ILE A 242 13.64 1.17 11.88
C ILE A 242 14.95 1.96 11.75
N ALA A 243 15.66 2.22 12.85
CA ALA A 243 16.87 3.03 12.84
C ALA A 243 18.04 2.33 12.11
N GLY A 244 18.89 3.15 11.48
CA GLY A 244 20.12 2.71 10.82
C GLY A 244 19.91 2.09 9.44
N ALA A 245 21.02 1.79 8.76
CA ALA A 245 21.03 1.30 7.38
C ALA A 245 20.36 -0.08 7.20
N THR A 246 20.26 -0.87 8.26
CA THR A 246 19.66 -2.22 8.25
C THR A 246 18.38 -2.31 9.06
N GLY A 247 17.78 -1.16 9.42
CA GLY A 247 16.53 -1.10 10.18
C GLY A 247 15.40 -1.89 9.53
N LEU A 248 14.39 -2.24 10.34
CA LEU A 248 13.23 -3.06 9.94
C LEU A 248 12.19 -2.27 9.12
N THR A 249 12.65 -1.50 8.14
CA THR A 249 11.79 -0.80 7.18
C THR A 249 11.27 -1.74 6.10
N ILE A 250 10.15 -1.36 5.45
CA ILE A 250 9.58 -2.10 4.32
C ILE A 250 10.58 -2.13 3.17
N ALA A 251 11.21 -0.99 2.84
CA ALA A 251 12.19 -0.90 1.76
C ALA A 251 13.41 -1.81 2.00
N ASN A 252 13.95 -1.85 3.22
CA ASN A 252 15.12 -2.68 3.53
C ASN A 252 14.80 -4.16 3.44
N GLN A 253 13.67 -4.61 4.01
CA GLN A 253 13.33 -6.03 3.94
C GLN A 253 12.88 -6.44 2.54
N TRP A 254 12.18 -5.57 1.81
CA TRP A 254 11.84 -5.85 0.42
C TRP A 254 13.08 -5.97 -0.46
N LYS A 255 14.10 -5.14 -0.23
CA LYS A 255 15.39 -5.28 -0.91
C LYS A 255 16.00 -6.67 -0.68
N LYS A 256 15.99 -7.20 0.55
CA LYS A 256 16.49 -8.56 0.84
C LYS A 256 15.72 -9.63 0.06
N VAL A 257 14.40 -9.51 -0.02
CA VAL A 257 13.56 -10.42 -0.81
C VAL A 257 13.92 -10.36 -2.30
N LEU A 258 14.09 -9.16 -2.84
CA LEU A 258 14.47 -8.94 -4.23
C LEU A 258 15.89 -9.42 -4.58
N ASP A 259 16.75 -9.59 -3.58
CA ASP A 259 18.12 -10.07 -3.72
C ASP A 259 18.23 -11.59 -3.39
N THR A 260 17.10 -12.25 -3.07
CA THR A 260 17.04 -13.71 -2.85
C THR A 260 17.13 -14.45 -4.18
N PRO A 261 18.04 -15.43 -4.34
CA PRO A 261 18.20 -16.19 -5.58
C PRO A 261 17.03 -17.16 -5.84
N ALA A 262 16.97 -17.65 -7.08
CA ALA A 262 16.07 -18.73 -7.49
C ALA A 262 16.51 -20.09 -6.93
#